data_AF-A0A0C6FAL7-F1
#
_entry.id   AF-A0A0C6FAL7-F1
#
_cell.length_a   1.000
_cell.length_b   1.000
_cell.length_c   1.000
_cell.angle_alpha   90.00
_cell.angle_beta   90.00
_cell.angle_gamma   90.00
#
_symmetry.space_group_name_H-M   'P 1'
#
loop_
_entity.id
_entity.type
_entity.pdbx_description
1 polymer ?
#
loop_
_entity_poly.entity_id
_entity_poly.type
_entity_poly.pdbx_seq_one_letter_code
_entity_poly.pdbx_strand_id
1 'polypeptide(L)'
;MPDQVKRYGIRKEGIVGLKRIRGLAGYWDGMSICVRGQKETPGSEHWVAHQVDKEIEKLGNNHPDTPSFPKGTSPIREIRRVSEKQMIVARSKCAEQIKSGFDEELGNANPNMLGRTYGDSRLPPSPYTVSAFSSQYPTVH
;
A
#
# COMPACT_ATOMS: atom_id res chain seq x y z
N MET A 1 2.89 -4.85 2.35
CA MET A 1 2.54 -3.40 2.43
C MET A 1 1.33 -3.18 3.34
N PRO A 2 1.10 -1.98 3.91
CA PRO A 2 -0.15 -1.69 4.63
C PRO A 2 -1.38 -1.92 3.74
N ASP A 3 -2.42 -2.60 4.23
CA ASP A 3 -3.63 -2.91 3.44
C ASP A 3 -4.27 -1.66 2.81
N GLN A 4 -4.19 -0.50 3.47
CA GLN A 4 -4.76 0.74 2.96
C GLN A 4 -4.29 1.09 1.55
N VAL A 5 -3.04 0.77 1.19
CA VAL A 5 -2.47 1.15 -0.11
C VAL A 5 -3.06 0.35 -1.26
N LYS A 6 -3.73 -0.77 -0.95
CA LYS A 6 -4.28 -1.75 -1.90
C LYS A 6 -5.78 -1.59 -2.14
N ARG A 7 -6.41 -0.58 -1.53
CA ARG A 7 -7.86 -0.33 -1.63
C ARG A 7 -8.18 1.16 -1.68
N TYR A 8 -9.29 1.50 -2.32
CA TYR A 8 -9.83 2.86 -2.34
C TYR A 8 -11.06 3.01 -1.43
N GLY A 9 -11.70 1.92 -1.04
CA GLY A 9 -12.78 1.91 -0.04
C GLY A 9 -12.30 1.88 1.41
N ILE A 10 -13.24 1.76 2.35
CA ILE A 10 -12.95 1.55 3.78
C ILE A 10 -12.47 0.12 4.04
N ARG A 11 -11.86 -0.13 5.21
CA ARG A 11 -11.35 -1.47 5.58
C ARG A 11 -12.43 -2.55 5.55
N LYS A 12 -13.63 -2.25 6.06
CA LYS A 12 -14.76 -3.19 6.09
C LYS A 12 -15.13 -3.69 4.68
N GLU A 13 -15.12 -2.80 3.69
CA GLU A 13 -15.35 -3.16 2.28
C GLU A 13 -14.18 -4.00 1.73
N GLY A 14 -12.94 -3.58 2.02
CA GLY A 14 -11.74 -4.26 1.56
C GLY A 14 -11.56 -5.68 2.09
N ILE A 15 -12.08 -6.00 3.29
CA ILE A 15 -12.07 -7.34 3.88
C ILE A 15 -12.90 -8.33 3.08
N VAL A 16 -14.03 -7.88 2.51
CA VAL A 16 -14.93 -8.72 1.70
C VAL A 16 -14.65 -8.59 0.19
N GLY A 17 -13.48 -8.05 -0.18
CA GLY A 17 -13.05 -7.92 -1.58
C GLY A 17 -13.61 -6.71 -2.34
N LEU A 18 -14.42 -5.86 -1.69
CA LEU A 18 -14.98 -4.67 -2.34
C LEU A 18 -14.01 -3.48 -2.32
N LYS A 19 -14.11 -2.64 -3.35
CA LYS A 19 -13.34 -1.40 -3.50
C LYS A 19 -11.82 -1.57 -3.29
N ARG A 20 -11.31 -2.71 -3.75
CA ARG A 20 -9.88 -3.01 -3.84
C ARG A 20 -9.35 -2.56 -5.20
N ILE A 21 -8.07 -2.23 -5.24
CA ILE A 21 -7.39 -1.95 -6.49
C ILE A 21 -7.10 -3.31 -7.15
N ARG A 22 -7.62 -3.51 -8.36
CA ARG A 22 -7.49 -4.77 -9.09
C ARG A 22 -6.02 -5.12 -9.30
N GLY A 23 -5.66 -6.39 -9.10
CA GLY A 23 -4.28 -6.88 -9.27
C GLY A 23 -3.40 -6.80 -8.02
N LEU A 24 -3.86 -6.16 -6.94
CA LEU A 24 -3.17 -6.17 -5.65
C LEU A 24 -3.80 -7.21 -4.71
N ALA A 25 -2.96 -7.82 -3.87
CA ALA A 25 -3.39 -8.83 -2.91
C ALA A 25 -4.53 -8.36 -2.01
N GLY A 26 -5.44 -9.29 -1.66
CA GLY A 26 -6.54 -9.10 -0.74
C GLY A 26 -6.13 -8.72 0.68
N TYR A 27 -7.13 -8.53 1.55
CA TYR A 27 -6.87 -8.29 2.97
C TYR A 27 -6.24 -9.52 3.63
N TRP A 28 -6.70 -10.72 3.26
CA TRP A 28 -6.22 -11.99 3.77
C TRP A 28 -5.06 -12.59 2.96
N ASP A 29 -4.84 -12.09 1.73
CA ASP A 29 -3.82 -12.61 0.81
C ASP A 29 -2.52 -11.80 0.86
N GLY A 30 -2.53 -10.64 1.54
CA GLY A 30 -1.32 -9.86 1.75
C GLY A 30 -0.36 -10.61 2.66
N MET A 31 0.94 -10.45 2.44
CA MET A 31 1.93 -11.10 3.30
C MET A 31 1.94 -10.45 4.68
N SER A 32 1.12 -10.98 5.57
CA SER A 32 1.20 -10.79 7.02
C SER A 32 2.37 -11.58 7.64
N ILE A 33 3.24 -12.15 6.80
CA ILE A 33 4.08 -13.32 7.06
C ILE A 33 5.10 -13.14 8.19
N CYS A 34 5.26 -11.94 8.76
CA CYS A 34 6.35 -11.74 9.70
C CYS A 34 6.07 -10.84 10.90
N VAL A 35 5.08 -9.95 10.93
CA VAL A 35 5.00 -8.97 12.04
C VAL A 35 4.15 -9.44 13.21
N ARG A 36 4.76 -9.44 14.40
CA ARG A 36 4.15 -9.77 15.68
C ARG A 36 3.63 -8.52 16.39
N GLY A 37 2.55 -8.69 17.13
CA GLY A 37 1.89 -7.64 17.91
C GLY A 37 0.92 -6.78 17.10
N GLN A 38 0.28 -5.83 17.77
CA GLN A 38 -0.72 -4.94 17.20
C GLN A 38 -0.11 -3.58 16.84
N LYS A 39 -0.65 -2.93 15.81
CA LYS A 39 -0.23 -1.57 15.41
C LYS A 39 -0.30 -0.59 16.57
N GLU A 40 -1.27 -0.77 17.46
CA GLU A 40 -1.54 0.11 18.61
C GLU A 40 -0.57 -0.11 19.78
N THR A 41 0.27 -1.14 19.73
CA THR A 41 1.26 -1.45 20.79
C THR A 41 2.62 -0.90 20.42
N PRO A 42 3.09 0.21 21.06
CA PRO A 42 4.39 0.79 20.78
C PRO A 42 5.52 -0.23 20.95
N GLY A 43 6.47 -0.23 20.01
CA GLY A 43 7.61 -1.15 20.02
C GLY A 43 7.33 -2.56 19.48
N SER A 44 6.08 -2.92 19.17
CA SER A 44 5.80 -4.16 18.43
C SER A 44 6.29 -4.08 16.97
N GLU A 45 6.53 -5.22 16.33
CA GLU A 45 6.98 -5.26 14.94
C GLU A 45 5.95 -4.59 14.00
N HIS A 46 4.65 -4.76 14.29
CA HIS A 46 3.57 -4.12 13.53
C HIS A 46 3.54 -2.59 13.72
N TRP A 47 3.76 -2.10 14.96
CA TRP A 47 3.90 -0.65 15.21
C TRP A 47 5.12 -0.06 14.52
N VAL A 48 6.26 -0.77 14.54
CA VAL A 48 7.48 -0.33 13.85
C VAL A 48 7.26 -0.29 12.35
N ALA A 49 6.60 -1.31 11.77
CA ALA A 49 6.27 -1.34 10.35
C ALA A 49 5.40 -0.14 9.92
N HIS A 50 4.51 0.34 10.80
CA HIS A 50 3.65 1.50 10.53
C HIS A 50 4.31 2.87 10.65
N GLN A 51 5.59 2.97 11.06
CA GLN A 51 6.30 4.25 11.06
C GLN A 51 6.50 4.83 9.64
N VAL A 52 6.31 4.00 8.60
CA VAL A 52 6.35 4.42 7.20
C VAL A 52 5.08 5.16 6.74
N ASP A 53 3.98 5.13 7.50
CA ASP A 53 2.69 5.69 7.07
C ASP A 53 2.82 7.17 6.62
N LYS A 54 3.59 7.98 7.35
CA LYS A 54 3.85 9.39 7.00
C LYS A 54 4.71 9.55 5.73
N GLU A 55 5.64 8.63 5.49
CA GLU A 55 6.45 8.66 4.27
C GLU A 55 5.60 8.30 3.05
N ILE A 56 4.73 7.30 3.18
CA ILE A 56 3.75 6.95 2.15
C ILE A 56 2.84 8.15 1.84
N GLU A 57 2.31 8.83 2.85
CA GLU A 57 1.47 10.01 2.66
C GLU A 57 2.18 11.11 1.86
N LYS A 58 3.46 11.38 2.18
CA LYS A 58 4.29 12.34 1.43
C LYS A 58 4.46 11.96 -0.04
N LEU A 59 4.60 10.67 -0.36
CA LEU A 59 4.75 10.23 -1.75
C LEU A 59 3.59 10.71 -2.62
N GLY A 60 2.34 10.61 -2.15
CA GLY A 60 1.17 11.05 -2.90
C GLY A 60 0.82 12.54 -2.77
N ASN A 61 1.64 13.30 -2.05
CA ASN A 61 1.51 14.74 -1.92
C ASN A 61 2.63 15.50 -2.64
N ASN A 62 3.66 14.81 -3.16
CA ASN A 62 4.84 15.42 -3.77
C ASN A 62 4.83 15.39 -5.31
N HIS A 63 3.66 15.58 -5.93
CA HIS A 63 3.50 15.72 -7.39
C HIS A 63 2.29 16.60 -7.74
N PRO A 64 2.15 17.10 -8.98
CA PRO A 64 0.95 17.82 -9.42
C PRO A 64 -0.33 16.97 -9.31
N ASP A 65 -1.47 17.60 -9.05
CA ASP A 65 -2.77 16.93 -9.03
C ASP A 65 -3.33 16.83 -10.46
N THR A 66 -3.33 15.63 -11.04
CA THR A 66 -3.85 15.40 -12.39
C THR A 66 -4.80 14.20 -12.42
N PRO A 67 -5.67 14.07 -13.44
CA PRO A 67 -6.54 12.89 -13.57
C PRO A 67 -5.78 11.56 -13.66
N SER A 68 -4.59 11.56 -14.28
CA SER A 68 -3.75 10.36 -14.43
C SER A 68 -2.86 10.09 -13.23
N PHE A 69 -2.59 11.09 -12.39
CA PHE A 69 -1.75 10.97 -11.21
C PHE A 69 -2.23 11.91 -10.08
N PRO A 70 -3.41 11.63 -9.49
CA PRO A 70 -4.03 12.55 -8.54
C PRO A 70 -3.39 12.52 -7.16
N LYS A 71 -3.52 13.61 -6.41
CA LYS A 71 -3.07 13.67 -5.01
C LYS A 71 -3.65 12.51 -4.19
N GLY A 72 -2.88 12.03 -3.23
CA GLY A 72 -3.23 10.86 -2.44
C GLY A 72 -2.94 9.52 -3.14
N THR A 73 -2.18 9.54 -4.24
CA THR A 73 -1.79 8.33 -4.97
C THR A 73 -0.29 8.27 -5.22
N SER A 74 0.29 7.07 -5.32
CA SER A 74 1.70 6.92 -5.70
C SER A 74 1.91 5.58 -6.38
N PRO A 75 2.88 5.42 -7.30
CA PRO A 75 3.16 4.14 -7.91
C PRO A 75 3.50 3.08 -6.86
N ILE A 76 3.00 1.87 -7.03
CA ILE A 76 3.22 0.76 -6.11
C ILE A 76 4.71 0.46 -5.93
N ARG A 77 5.56 0.69 -6.95
CA ARG A 77 7.02 0.57 -6.80
C ARG A 77 7.61 1.50 -5.74
N GLU A 78 7.09 2.72 -5.61
CA GLU A 78 7.58 3.69 -4.61
C GLU A 78 7.07 3.31 -3.22
N ILE A 79 5.80 2.93 -3.13
CA ILE A 79 5.19 2.45 -1.88
C ILE A 79 5.90 1.19 -1.39
N ARG A 80 6.21 0.26 -2.30
CA ARG A 80 7.02 -0.94 -2.03
C ARG A 80 8.36 -0.53 -1.44
N ARG A 81 9.12 0.33 -2.12
CA ARG A 81 10.47 0.75 -1.70
C ARG A 81 10.51 1.22 -0.25
N VAL A 82 9.58 2.10 0.14
CA VAL A 82 9.54 2.63 1.52
C VAL A 82 9.01 1.59 2.51
N SER A 83 7.99 0.82 2.13
CA SER A 83 7.40 -0.22 2.99
C SER A 83 8.38 -1.35 3.29
N GLU A 84 9.13 -1.80 2.28
CA GLU A 84 10.12 -2.87 2.37
C GLU A 84 11.26 -2.45 3.31
N LYS A 85 11.79 -1.23 3.12
CA LYS A 85 12.82 -0.67 4.02
C LYS A 85 12.35 -0.64 5.47
N GLN A 86 11.13 -0.15 5.73
CA GLN A 86 10.61 -0.09 7.11
C GLN A 86 10.33 -1.48 7.69
N MET A 87 9.89 -2.43 6.86
CA MET A 87 9.68 -3.81 7.29
C MET A 87 11.00 -4.49 7.68
N ILE A 88 12.09 -4.21 6.97
CA ILE A 88 13.44 -4.64 7.34
C ILE A 88 13.87 -4.02 8.67
N VAL A 89 13.53 -2.76 8.96
CA VAL A 89 13.77 -2.16 10.29
C VAL A 89 12.98 -2.91 11.38
N ALA A 90 11.71 -3.25 11.11
CA ALA A 90 10.88 -4.00 12.05
C ALA A 90 11.42 -5.41 12.33
N ARG A 91 12.00 -6.09 11.33
CA ARG A 91 12.56 -7.44 11.45
C ARG A 91 13.82 -7.65 10.62
N SER A 92 14.92 -7.06 11.05
CA SER A 92 16.20 -7.04 10.31
C SER A 92 16.75 -8.43 9.98
N LYS A 93 16.53 -9.42 10.85
CA LYS A 93 16.96 -10.81 10.64
C LYS A 93 16.20 -11.53 9.51
N CYS A 94 15.09 -10.98 9.04
CA CYS A 94 14.24 -11.58 8.00
C CYS A 94 14.32 -10.80 6.67
N ALA A 95 15.38 -10.02 6.45
CA ALA A 95 15.44 -9.10 5.31
C ALA A 95 15.24 -9.78 3.95
N GLU A 96 15.85 -10.95 3.74
CA GLU A 96 15.71 -11.72 2.50
C GLU A 96 14.29 -12.26 2.32
N GLN A 97 13.68 -12.81 3.37
CA GLN A 97 12.29 -13.30 3.33
C GLN A 97 11.30 -12.16 3.10
N ILE A 98 11.55 -10.98 3.69
CA ILE A 98 10.75 -9.78 3.46
C ILE A 98 10.81 -9.41 1.99
N LYS A 99 12.01 -9.29 1.42
CA LYS A 99 12.20 -8.95 0.00
C LYS A 99 11.51 -9.95 -0.92
N SER A 100 11.76 -11.25 -0.71
CA SER A 100 11.10 -12.33 -1.46
C SER A 100 9.58 -12.24 -1.35
N GLY A 101 9.07 -11.84 -0.19
CA GLY A 101 7.65 -11.68 -0.01
C GLY A 101 7.05 -10.50 -0.78
N PHE A 102 7.73 -9.36 -0.80
CA PHE A 102 7.32 -8.26 -1.67
C PHE A 102 7.39 -8.64 -3.16
N ASP A 103 8.38 -9.44 -3.56
CA ASP A 103 8.50 -9.97 -4.92
C ASP A 103 7.34 -10.92 -5.28
N GLU A 104 6.93 -11.79 -4.36
CA GLU A 104 5.80 -12.70 -4.55
C GLU A 104 4.46 -11.92 -4.59
N GLU A 105 4.19 -11.05 -3.62
CA GLU A 105 2.94 -10.27 -3.54
C GLU A 105 2.73 -9.37 -4.77
N LEU A 106 3.82 -8.88 -5.38
CA LEU A 106 3.78 -7.92 -6.48
C LEU A 106 4.27 -8.47 -7.82
N GLY A 107 4.62 -9.76 -7.91
CA GLY A 107 5.28 -10.32 -9.09
C GLY A 107 4.49 -10.17 -10.39
N ASN A 108 3.16 -10.12 -10.30
CA ASN A 108 2.26 -9.94 -11.44
C ASN A 108 1.63 -8.53 -11.51
N ALA A 109 1.97 -7.63 -10.59
CA ALA A 109 1.39 -6.30 -10.52
C ALA A 109 2.21 -5.32 -11.38
N ASN A 110 1.53 -4.49 -12.18
CA ASN A 110 2.18 -3.39 -12.87
C ASN A 110 2.82 -2.42 -11.87
N PRO A 111 4.15 -2.21 -11.88
CA PRO A 111 4.84 -1.37 -10.87
C PRO A 111 4.43 0.10 -10.91
N ASN A 112 3.87 0.57 -12.04
CA ASN A 112 3.38 1.93 -12.22
C ASN A 112 1.93 2.11 -11.76
N MET A 113 1.22 1.04 -11.41
CA MET A 113 -0.13 1.17 -10.88
C MET A 113 -0.09 1.98 -9.59
N LEU A 114 -1.11 2.80 -9.39
CA LEU A 114 -1.27 3.69 -8.27
C LEU A 114 -1.82 2.92 -7.07
N GLY A 115 -1.15 3.07 -5.92
CA GLY A 115 -1.67 2.73 -4.61
C GLY A 115 -2.12 3.98 -3.85
N ARG A 116 -2.94 3.74 -2.83
CA ARG A 116 -3.49 4.80 -1.97
C ARG A 116 -2.49 5.24 -0.89
N THR A 117 -2.35 6.55 -0.70
CA THR A 117 -1.40 7.12 0.27
C THR A 117 -2.02 7.93 1.42
N TYR A 118 -3.34 8.14 1.42
CA TYR A 118 -4.06 8.93 2.44
C TYR A 118 -4.88 8.04 3.38
N GLY A 119 -5.08 8.47 4.63
CA GLY A 119 -5.66 7.65 5.70
C GLY A 119 -7.18 7.47 5.68
N ASP A 120 -7.96 8.49 5.27
CA ASP A 120 -9.44 8.42 5.27
C ASP A 120 -10.03 8.28 3.85
N SER A 121 -10.61 7.12 3.52
CA SER A 121 -11.19 6.86 2.19
C SER A 121 -12.42 7.70 1.89
N ARG A 122 -13.04 8.28 2.93
CA ARG A 122 -14.21 9.15 2.78
C ARG A 122 -13.83 10.54 2.26
N LEU A 123 -12.56 10.91 2.39
CA LEU A 123 -12.02 12.23 2.03
C LEU A 123 -10.79 12.06 1.14
N PRO A 124 -10.96 11.60 -0.12
CA PRO A 124 -9.86 11.57 -1.08
C PRO A 124 -9.33 13.00 -1.31
N PRO A 125 -8.00 13.21 -1.34
CA PRO A 125 -7.41 14.53 -1.53
C PRO A 125 -7.68 15.16 -2.91
N SER A 126 -8.14 14.35 -3.87
CA SER A 126 -8.44 14.78 -5.23
C SER A 126 -9.72 14.11 -5.73
N PRO A 127 -10.55 14.81 -6.52
CA PRO A 127 -11.76 14.25 -7.10
C PRO A 127 -11.46 13.11 -8.08
N TYR A 128 -10.25 13.03 -8.63
CA TYR A 128 -9.86 11.99 -9.58
C TYR A 128 -9.32 10.71 -8.91
N THR A 129 -9.08 10.72 -7.60
CA THR A 129 -8.43 9.61 -6.89
C THR A 129 -9.19 8.29 -7.05
N VAL A 130 -10.51 8.28 -6.86
CA VAL A 130 -11.31 7.05 -6.92
C VAL A 130 -11.36 6.49 -8.34
N SER A 131 -11.57 7.35 -9.34
CA SER A 131 -11.59 6.93 -10.74
C SER A 131 -10.23 6.35 -11.13
N ALA A 132 -9.14 7.06 -10.82
CA ALA A 132 -7.77 6.63 -11.08
C ALA A 132 -7.44 5.27 -10.46
N PHE A 133 -8.02 4.91 -9.30
CA PHE A 133 -7.83 3.57 -8.72
C PHE A 133 -8.69 2.49 -9.37
N SER A 134 -9.94 2.80 -9.68
CA SER A 134 -10.92 1.83 -10.18
C SER A 134 -10.71 1.45 -11.65
N SER A 135 -10.04 2.30 -12.44
CA SER A 135 -9.84 2.12 -13.88
C SER A 135 -8.50 1.49 -14.27
N GLN A 136 -7.66 1.11 -13.28
CA GLN A 136 -6.31 0.63 -13.56
C GLN A 136 -6.28 -0.77 -14.16
N TYR A 137 -5.35 -0.97 -15.09
CA TYR A 137 -5.04 -2.28 -15.65
C TYR A 137 -3.93 -2.94 -14.82
N PRO A 138 -4.18 -4.14 -14.25
CA PRO A 138 -3.27 -4.76 -13.28
C PRO A 138 -2.00 -5.34 -13.92
N THR A 139 -2.03 -5.64 -15.21
CA THR A 139 -0.94 -6.32 -15.94
C THR A 139 -0.19 -5.37 -16.86
N VAL A 140 1.11 -5.59 -17.01
CA VAL A 140 1.91 -4.99 -18.09
C VAL A 140 1.48 -5.67 -19.39
N HIS A 141 1.05 -4.89 -20.39
CA HIS A 141 0.85 -5.40 -21.75
C HIS A 141 2.20 -5.63 -22.43
#